data_AF-A0AAU2E0F1-F1
#
_entry.id   AF-A0AAU2E0F1-F1
#
_cell.length_a   1.000
_cell.length_b   1.000
_cell.length_c   1.000
_cell.angle_alpha   90.00
_cell.angle_beta   90.00
_cell.angle_gamma   90.00
#
_symmetry.space_group_name_H-M   'P 1'
#
loop_
_entity.id
_entity.type
_entity.pdbx_description
1 polymer ?
#
loop_
_entity_poly.entity_id
_entity_poly.type
_entity_poly.pdbx_seq_one_letter_code
_entity_poly.pdbx_strand_id
1 'polypeptide(L)'
;MAQVAPPMTRRTAGIIADGVFKVLLAAVYIAGAAPLGRLLGVSAWLMVVSGLALLIGGGIEIRYVRRRPLRTYTRLMVAYDSGWVLTALAGLLMARQGSSAGGEVWIGYQIAAPVAFAALLAAATPTQATSNARTEHPAR
;
A
#
# COMPACT_ATOMS: atom_id res chain seq x y z
N MET A 1 -7.57 -21.49 30.61
CA MET A 1 -7.15 -21.90 29.26
C MET A 1 -6.78 -20.64 28.47
N ALA A 2 -5.48 -20.40 28.26
CA ALA A 2 -5.04 -19.28 27.43
C ALA A 2 -5.26 -19.64 25.95
N GLN A 3 -6.07 -18.85 25.24
CA GLN A 3 -6.17 -18.96 23.80
C GLN A 3 -4.84 -18.55 23.17
N VAL A 4 -4.03 -19.53 22.80
CA VAL A 4 -2.90 -19.31 21.89
C VAL A 4 -3.52 -19.12 20.50
N ALA A 5 -3.60 -17.86 20.07
CA ALA A 5 -4.00 -17.53 18.72
C ALA A 5 -3.11 -18.32 17.73
N PRO A 6 -3.67 -18.95 16.68
CA PRO A 6 -2.89 -19.72 15.73
C PRO A 6 -1.78 -18.84 15.12
N PRO A 7 -0.58 -19.39 14.88
CA PRO A 7 0.56 -18.61 14.40
C PRO A 7 0.20 -17.95 13.07
N MET A 8 0.13 -16.62 13.05
CA MET A 8 -0.02 -15.88 11.80
C MET A 8 1.16 -16.23 10.89
N THR A 9 0.88 -16.61 9.64
CA THR A 9 1.97 -16.82 8.69
C THR A 9 2.76 -15.51 8.56
N ARG A 10 4.11 -15.58 8.57
CA ARG A 10 4.99 -14.39 8.48
C ARG A 10 4.60 -13.43 7.36
N ARG A 11 4.02 -13.95 6.28
CA ARG A 11 3.53 -13.19 5.12
C ARG A 11 2.30 -12.35 5.45
N THR A 12 1.33 -12.89 6.19
CA THR A 12 0.15 -12.14 6.65
C THR A 12 0.57 -10.99 7.58
N ALA A 13 1.53 -11.24 8.47
CA ALA A 13 2.07 -10.19 9.33
C ALA A 13 2.72 -9.05 8.52
N GLY A 14 3.46 -9.38 7.44
CA GLY A 14 4.03 -8.38 6.53
C GLY A 14 2.99 -7.49 5.86
N ILE A 15 1.88 -8.06 5.39
CA ILE A 15 0.79 -7.30 4.76
C ILE A 15 0.12 -6.35 5.76
N ILE A 16 -0.10 -6.83 6.99
CA ILE A 16 -0.68 -6.00 8.05
C ILE A 16 0.28 -4.87 8.41
N ALA A 17 1.58 -5.16 8.54
CA ALA A 17 2.59 -4.17 8.86
C ALA A 17 2.68 -3.08 7.78
N ASP A 18 2.61 -3.45 6.50
CA ASP A 18 2.56 -2.52 5.37
C ASP A 18 1.34 -1.59 5.41
N GLY A 19 0.14 -2.16 5.60
CA GLY A 19 -1.09 -1.37 5.73
C GLY A 19 -1.04 -0.41 6.93
N VAL A 20 -0.51 -0.87 8.07
CA VAL A 20 -0.30 -0.03 9.26
C VAL A 20 0.70 1.09 8.98
N PHE A 21 1.80 0.80 8.28
CA PHE A 21 2.77 1.81 7.89
C PHE A 21 2.14 2.92 7.03
N LYS A 22 1.31 2.57 6.05
CA LYS A 22 0.58 3.55 5.22
C LYS A 22 -0.38 4.41 6.05
N VAL A 23 -1.09 3.81 7.00
CA VAL A 23 -1.99 4.54 7.91
C VAL A 23 -1.22 5.51 8.81
N LEU A 24 -0.08 5.08 9.36
CA LEU A 24 0.79 5.94 10.18
C LEU A 24 1.37 7.09 9.35
N LEU A 25 1.86 6.80 8.14
CA LEU A 25 2.38 7.82 7.24
C LEU A 25 1.31 8.84 6.86
N ALA A 26 0.07 8.37 6.64
CA ALA A 26 -1.05 9.26 6.41
C ALA A 26 -1.34 10.18 7.60
N ALA A 27 -1.33 9.66 8.83
CA ALA A 27 -1.52 10.46 10.03
C ALA A 27 -0.44 11.54 10.14
N VAL A 28 0.82 11.20 9.83
CA VAL A 28 1.94 12.16 9.78
C VAL A 28 1.69 13.24 8.73
N TYR A 29 1.24 12.87 7.52
CA TYR A 29 0.97 13.84 6.45
C TYR A 29 -0.18 14.78 6.78
N ILE A 30 -1.23 14.29 7.45
CA ILE A 30 -2.38 15.10 7.84
C ILE A 30 -2.02 16.02 9.02
N ALA A 31 -1.47 15.46 10.11
CA ALA A 31 -1.13 16.22 11.31
C ALA A 31 0.02 17.22 11.05
N GLY A 32 0.97 16.83 10.21
CA GLY A 32 2.13 17.64 9.83
C GLY A 32 1.96 18.42 8.53
N ALA A 33 0.73 18.57 8.00
CA ALA A 33 0.50 19.09 6.65
C ALA A 33 1.20 20.43 6.36
N ALA A 34 1.09 21.39 7.28
CA ALA A 34 1.73 22.71 7.13
C ALA A 34 3.26 22.67 7.25
N PRO A 35 3.88 22.12 8.32
CA PRO A 35 5.34 22.07 8.41
C PRO A 35 5.99 21.17 7.36
N LEU A 36 5.42 20.00 7.06
CA LEU A 36 5.95 19.10 6.04
C LEU A 36 5.76 19.66 4.62
N GLY A 37 4.62 20.32 4.36
CA GLY A 37 4.39 21.00 3.10
C GLY A 37 5.47 22.05 2.81
N ARG A 38 5.81 22.88 3.80
CA ARG A 38 6.91 23.84 3.67
C ARG A 38 8.26 23.17 3.44
N LEU A 39 8.55 22.08 4.14
CA LEU A 39 9.81 21.34 4.00
C LEU A 39 9.96 20.74 2.59
N LEU A 40 8.86 20.23 2.04
CA LEU A 40 8.83 19.58 0.74
C LEU A 40 8.60 20.57 -0.42
N GLY A 41 8.28 21.84 -0.13
CA GLY A 41 7.95 22.83 -1.16
C GLY A 41 6.58 22.62 -1.81
N VAL A 42 5.64 22.01 -1.09
CA VAL A 42 4.28 21.69 -1.56
C VAL A 42 3.21 22.32 -0.67
N SER A 43 2.01 22.51 -1.22
CA SER A 43 0.90 23.07 -0.44
C SER A 43 0.42 22.10 0.65
N ALA A 44 0.00 22.65 1.80
CA ALA A 44 -0.53 21.85 2.90
C ALA A 44 -1.77 21.02 2.49
N TRP A 45 -2.56 21.51 1.55
CA TRP A 45 -3.70 20.78 1.00
C TRP A 45 -3.28 19.49 0.28
N LEU A 46 -2.21 19.52 -0.52
CA LEU A 46 -1.69 18.33 -1.19
C LEU A 46 -1.17 17.29 -0.18
N MET A 47 -0.60 17.72 0.94
CA MET A 47 -0.22 16.82 2.05
C MET A 47 -1.44 16.12 2.63
N VAL A 48 -2.53 16.86 2.89
CA VAL A 48 -3.78 16.27 3.40
C VAL A 48 -4.38 15.28 2.41
N VAL A 49 -4.49 15.66 1.13
CA VAL A 49 -5.02 14.78 0.07
C VAL A 49 -4.19 13.50 -0.04
N SER A 50 -2.86 13.61 0.04
CA SER A 50 -1.97 12.44 0.06
C SER A 50 -2.19 11.55 1.28
N GLY A 51 -2.37 12.15 2.46
CA GLY A 51 -2.73 11.39 3.66
C GLY A 51 -4.06 10.64 3.50
N LEU A 52 -5.09 11.29 2.94
CA LEU A 52 -6.37 10.63 2.68
C LEU A 52 -6.23 9.46 1.69
N ALA A 53 -5.46 9.63 0.62
CA ALA A 53 -5.19 8.56 -0.35
C ALA A 53 -4.48 7.35 0.30
N LEU A 54 -3.49 7.61 1.16
CA LEU A 54 -2.78 6.59 1.94
C LEU A 54 -3.69 5.87 2.94
N LEU A 55 -4.60 6.58 3.62
CA LEU A 55 -5.61 5.97 4.51
C LEU A 55 -6.52 5.02 3.75
N ILE A 56 -7.03 5.46 2.59
CA ILE A 56 -7.89 4.64 1.73
C ILE A 56 -7.12 3.40 1.25
N GLY A 57 -5.89 3.59 0.75
CA GLY A 57 -5.03 2.51 0.29
C GLY A 57 -4.72 1.48 1.38
N GLY A 58 -4.16 1.92 2.51
CA GLY A 58 -3.78 1.05 3.63
C GLY A 58 -5.00 0.36 4.28
N GLY A 59 -6.13 1.06 4.39
CA GLY A 59 -7.37 0.48 4.90
C GLY A 59 -7.94 -0.63 4.00
N ILE A 60 -7.89 -0.43 2.69
CA ILE A 60 -8.31 -1.42 1.69
C ILE A 60 -7.40 -2.65 1.75
N GLU A 61 -6.09 -2.48 1.87
CA GLU A 61 -5.12 -3.57 1.98
C GLU A 61 -5.37 -4.48 3.19
N ILE A 62 -5.56 -3.88 4.36
CA ILE A 62 -5.88 -4.61 5.60
C ILE A 62 -7.17 -5.43 5.42
N ARG A 63 -8.16 -4.89 4.70
CA ARG A 63 -9.43 -5.58 4.43
C ARG A 63 -9.27 -6.76 3.46
N TYR A 64 -8.43 -6.65 2.43
CA TYR A 64 -8.26 -7.68 1.41
C TYR A 64 -7.22 -8.75 1.74
N VAL A 65 -6.45 -8.60 2.84
CA VAL A 65 -5.39 -9.54 3.25
C VAL A 65 -5.85 -11.00 3.34
N ARG A 66 -7.14 -11.25 3.60
CA ARG A 66 -7.72 -12.60 3.75
C ARG A 66 -8.31 -13.20 2.47
N ARG A 67 -8.43 -12.44 1.38
CA ARG A 67 -9.26 -12.82 0.22
C ARG A 67 -8.49 -12.97 -1.10
N ARG A 68 -7.20 -12.62 -1.15
CA ARG A 68 -6.44 -12.53 -2.41
C ARG A 68 -5.19 -13.42 -2.44
N PRO A 69 -4.79 -13.92 -3.62
CA PRO A 69 -3.55 -14.68 -3.77
C PRO A 69 -2.33 -13.84 -3.42
N LEU A 70 -1.51 -14.34 -2.50
CA LEU A 70 -0.28 -13.70 -2.00
C LEU A 70 0.68 -13.28 -3.12
N ARG A 71 0.76 -14.04 -4.22
CA ARG A 71 1.62 -13.74 -5.37
C ARG A 71 1.27 -12.41 -6.04
N THR A 72 -0.03 -12.09 -6.15
CA THR A 72 -0.48 -10.83 -6.75
C THR A 72 -0.13 -9.67 -5.84
N TYR A 73 -0.38 -9.80 -4.53
CA TYR A 73 -0.01 -8.79 -3.55
C TYR A 73 1.50 -8.50 -3.57
N THR A 74 2.37 -9.52 -3.51
CA THR A 74 3.82 -9.30 -3.53
C THR A 74 4.30 -8.61 -4.79
N ARG A 75 3.73 -8.92 -5.97
CA ARG A 75 4.08 -8.24 -7.23
C ARG A 75 3.69 -6.77 -7.22
N LEU A 76 2.47 -6.47 -6.77
CA LEU A 76 2.00 -5.10 -6.64
C LEU A 76 2.87 -4.33 -5.63
N MET A 77 3.31 -4.97 -4.54
CA MET A 77 4.13 -4.34 -3.51
C MET A 77 5.53 -4.02 -4.02
N VAL A 78 6.17 -4.93 -4.75
CA VAL A 78 7.45 -4.65 -5.40
C VAL A 78 7.32 -3.48 -6.38
N ALA A 79 6.24 -3.41 -7.17
CA ALA A 79 6.00 -2.31 -8.10
C ALA A 79 5.78 -0.97 -7.36
N TYR A 80 5.03 -1.00 -6.25
CA TYR A 80 4.84 0.15 -5.37
C TYR A 80 6.18 0.61 -4.80
N ASP A 81 6.93 -0.24 -4.10
CA ASP A 81 8.20 0.14 -3.46
C ASP A 81 9.23 0.63 -4.49
N SER A 82 9.26 0.03 -5.68
CA SER A 82 10.12 0.49 -6.76
C SER A 82 9.76 1.92 -7.20
N GLY A 83 8.48 2.21 -7.37
CA GLY A 83 8.01 3.56 -7.70
C GLY A 83 8.31 4.57 -6.61
N TRP A 84 8.19 4.17 -5.34
CA TRP A 84 8.54 5.00 -4.19
C TRP A 84 10.03 5.36 -4.19
N VAL A 85 10.92 4.38 -4.38
CA VAL A 85 12.37 4.61 -4.47
C VAL A 85 12.70 5.51 -5.67
N LEU A 86 12.10 5.25 -6.83
CA LEU A 86 12.36 6.05 -8.03
C LEU A 86 11.92 7.51 -7.87
N THR A 87 10.77 7.76 -7.24
CA THR A 87 10.28 9.13 -7.02
C THR A 87 11.06 9.84 -5.92
N ALA A 88 11.55 9.14 -4.90
CA ALA A 88 12.52 9.68 -3.94
C ALA A 88 13.82 10.10 -4.64
N LEU A 89 14.36 9.25 -5.53
CA LEU A 89 15.57 9.54 -6.30
C LEU A 89 15.36 10.72 -7.25
N ALA A 90 14.23 10.80 -7.93
CA ALA A 90 13.88 11.92 -8.79
C ALA A 90 13.77 13.22 -7.99
N GLY A 91 13.11 13.19 -6.82
CA GLY A 91 13.00 14.33 -5.92
C GLY A 91 14.36 14.80 -5.41
N LEU A 92 15.24 13.87 -5.03
CA LEU A 92 16.62 14.17 -4.62
C LEU A 92 17.42 14.79 -5.77
N LEU A 93 17.29 14.27 -6.99
CA LEU A 93 17.97 14.81 -8.17
C LEU A 93 17.48 16.23 -8.48
N MET A 94 16.17 16.48 -8.39
CA MET A 94 15.60 17.82 -8.57
C MET A 94 16.10 18.79 -7.50
N ALA A 95 16.13 18.38 -6.23
CA ALA A 95 16.67 19.19 -5.15
C ALA A 95 18.15 19.53 -5.37
N ARG A 96 18.96 18.56 -5.85
CA ARG A 96 20.37 18.77 -6.22
C ARG A 96 20.55 19.77 -7.36
N GLN A 97 19.55 19.89 -8.24
CA GLN A 97 19.52 20.87 -9.34
C GLN A 97 18.92 22.22 -8.92
N GLY A 98 18.57 22.41 -7.64
CA GLY A 98 17.95 23.64 -7.13
C GLY A 98 16.45 23.76 -7.46
N SER A 99 15.82 22.69 -7.95
CA SER A 99 14.39 22.66 -8.26
C SER A 99 13.56 22.29 -7.03
N SER A 100 12.48 23.05 -6.79
CA SER A 100 11.48 22.77 -5.75
C SER A 100 10.43 21.73 -6.19
N ALA A 101 10.44 21.28 -7.44
CA ALA A 101 9.44 20.35 -7.98
C ALA A 101 9.53 18.94 -7.37
N GLY A 102 10.63 18.61 -6.68
CA GLY A 102 10.83 17.28 -6.09
C GLY A 102 9.75 16.89 -5.09
N GLY A 103 9.21 17.84 -4.33
CA GLY A 103 8.09 17.58 -3.42
C GLY A 103 6.79 17.28 -4.14
N GLU A 104 6.51 17.94 -5.27
CA GLU A 104 5.30 17.69 -6.05
C GLU A 104 5.34 16.30 -6.69
N VAL A 105 6.49 15.88 -7.22
CA VAL A 105 6.71 14.53 -7.74
C VAL A 105 6.48 13.49 -6.64
N TRP A 106 7.04 13.73 -5.46
CA TRP A 106 6.88 12.87 -4.30
C TRP A 106 5.42 12.74 -3.86
N ILE A 107 4.74 13.87 -3.65
CA ILE A 107 3.37 13.88 -3.17
C ILE A 107 2.39 13.38 -4.23
N GLY A 108 2.65 13.66 -5.52
CA GLY A 108 1.89 13.08 -6.62
C GLY A 108 1.93 11.55 -6.61
N TYR A 109 3.11 10.96 -6.36
CA TYR A 109 3.25 9.51 -6.20
C TYR A 109 2.45 9.00 -4.99
N GLN A 110 2.58 9.67 -3.85
CA GLN A 110 1.88 9.30 -2.61
C GLN A 110 0.34 9.40 -2.72
N ILE A 111 -0.19 10.13 -3.71
CA ILE A 111 -1.62 10.16 -4.03
C ILE A 111 -1.99 9.02 -4.99
N ALA A 112 -1.30 8.92 -6.13
CA ALA A 112 -1.70 8.03 -7.20
C ALA A 112 -1.43 6.55 -6.87
N ALA A 113 -0.28 6.25 -6.30
CA ALA A 113 0.17 4.87 -6.11
C ALA A 113 -0.67 4.07 -5.10
N PRO A 114 -1.05 4.60 -3.91
CA PRO A 114 -1.92 3.87 -2.98
C PRO A 114 -3.31 3.59 -3.56
N VAL A 115 -3.87 4.55 -4.31
CA VAL A 115 -5.18 4.39 -4.98
C VAL A 115 -5.09 3.33 -6.07
N ALA A 116 -4.07 3.39 -6.93
CA ALA A 116 -3.85 2.39 -7.97
C ALA A 116 -3.61 1.00 -7.38
N PHE A 117 -2.78 0.90 -6.34
CA PHE A 117 -2.52 -0.35 -5.63
C PHE A 117 -3.82 -0.97 -5.09
N ALA A 118 -4.61 -0.17 -4.37
CA ALA A 118 -5.89 -0.59 -3.81
C ALA A 118 -6.87 -1.04 -4.90
N ALA A 119 -6.97 -0.28 -6.00
CA ALA A 119 -7.84 -0.62 -7.14
C ALA A 119 -7.42 -1.95 -7.79
N LEU A 120 -6.12 -2.15 -8.03
CA LEU A 120 -5.59 -3.39 -8.60
C LEU A 120 -5.79 -4.59 -7.67
N LEU A 121 -5.61 -4.40 -6.36
CA LEU A 121 -5.86 -5.45 -5.36
C LEU A 121 -7.36 -5.80 -5.26
N ALA A 122 -8.22 -4.79 -5.38
CA ALA A 122 -9.67 -4.96 -5.44
C ALA A 122 -10.11 -5.67 -6.72
N ALA A 123 -9.48 -5.38 -7.86
CA ALA A 123 -9.81 -5.99 -9.16
C ALA A 123 -9.29 -7.43 -9.32
N ALA A 124 -8.19 -7.80 -8.67
CA ALA A 124 -7.57 -9.12 -8.82
C ALA A 124 -8.52 -10.26 -8.38
N THR A 125 -8.98 -11.15 -9.26
CA THR A 125 -9.93 -12.24 -8.94
C THR A 125 -9.41 -13.15 -7.80
N PRO A 126 -10.26 -13.61 -6.85
CA PRO A 126 -9.83 -14.59 -5.86
C PRO A 126 -9.49 -15.89 -6.59
N THR A 127 -8.37 -16.53 -6.25
CA THR A 127 -8.11 -17.89 -6.72
C THR A 127 -9.24 -18.76 -6.17
N GLN A 128 -10.16 -19.20 -7.03
CA GLN A 128 -11.03 -20.32 -6.67
C GLN A 128 -10.11 -21.47 -6.33
N ALA A 129 -10.11 -21.88 -5.06
CA ALA A 129 -9.65 -23.21 -4.69
C ALA A 129 -10.51 -24.15 -5.54
N THR A 130 -9.92 -24.72 -6.58
CA THR A 130 -10.52 -25.75 -7.39
C THR A 130 -10.93 -26.83 -6.40
N SER A 131 -12.23 -26.95 -6.18
CA SER A 131 -12.82 -28.07 -5.45
C SER A 131 -12.52 -29.32 -6.27
N ASN A 132 -11.32 -29.87 -6.09
CA ASN A 132 -11.02 -31.24 -6.43
C ASN A 132 -11.68 -32.13 -5.37
N ALA A 133 -13.01 -32.12 -5.33
CA ALA A 133 -13.76 -33.26 -4.84
C ALA A 133 -13.93 -34.23 -6.02
N ARG A 134 -12.79 -34.81 -6.41
CA ARG A 134 -12.73 -36.12 -7.05
C ARG A 134 -13.01 -37.15 -5.96
N THR A 135 -14.29 -37.34 -5.67
CA THR A 135 -14.88 -38.33 -4.75
C THR A 135 -16.34 -38.42 -5.19
N GLU A 136 -16.91 -39.51 -5.71
CA GLU A 136 -16.60 -40.93 -5.57
C GLU A 136 -17.06 -41.71 -6.81
N HIS A 137 -16.32 -42.77 -7.06
CA HIS A 137 -16.58 -43.86 -7.98
C HIS A 137 -17.91 -44.57 -7.63
N PRO A 138 -18.81 -44.89 -8.59
CA PRO A 138 -19.96 -45.73 -8.30
C PRO A 138 -19.47 -47.16 -8.03
N ALA A 139 -19.55 -47.59 -6.77
CA ALA A 139 -19.34 -48.97 -6.39
C ALA A 139 -20.38 -49.86 -7.11
N ARG A 140 -19.88 -50.91 -7.77
CA ARG A 140 -20.65 -52.05 -8.25
C ARG A 140 -21.03 -52.96 -7.09
#